data_AF-A0A7V4E425-F1
#
_entry.id   AF-A0A7V4E425-F1
#
_cell.length_a   1.000
_cell.length_b   1.000
_cell.length_c   1.000
_cell.angle_alpha   90.00
_cell.angle_beta   90.00
_cell.angle_gamma   90.00
#
_symmetry.space_group_name_H-M   'P 1'
#
loop_
_entity.id
_entity.type
_entity.pdbx_description
1 polymer ?
#
loop_
_entity_poly.entity_id
_entity_poly.type
_entity_poly.pdbx_seq_one_letter_code
_entity_poly.pdbx_strand_id
1 'polypeptide(L)' 'HTDNIGSEEYNKKLSLRRAQAVVNYFVQKHGIDIKRLRAVGYGEEKPIASNETEEGRALNRRVEFVILEEE' A
#
# COMPACT_ATOMS: atom_id res chain seq x y z
N HIS A 1 0.50 0.19 2.82
CA HIS A 1 0.78 0.62 4.19
C HIS A 1 1.17 -0.59 5.03
N THR A 2 1.85 -0.37 6.15
CA THR A 2 2.18 -1.38 7.18
C THR A 2 1.83 -0.82 8.56
N ASP A 3 1.86 -1.70 9.56
CA ASP A 3 2.02 -1.30 10.96
C ASP A 3 3.50 -0.96 11.24
N ASN A 4 3.82 -0.69 12.51
CA ASN A 4 5.15 -0.31 12.97
C ASN A 4 6.07 -1.49 13.33
N ILE A 5 5.72 -2.72 12.96
CA ILE A 5 6.52 -3.90 13.29
C ILE A 5 7.58 -4.12 12.22
N GLY A 6 8.84 -4.14 12.63
CA GLY A 6 9.99 -4.27 11.73
C GLY A 6 10.73 -2.95 11.53
N SER A 7 11.74 -2.94 10.64
CA SER A 7 12.45 -1.69 10.32
C SER A 7 11.64 -0.86 9.31
N GLU A 8 11.80 0.45 9.37
CA GLU A 8 11.19 1.39 8.42
C GLU A 8 11.52 1.01 6.96
N GLU A 9 12.79 0.70 6.68
CA GLU A 9 13.24 0.28 5.34
C GLU A 9 12.53 -0.99 4.87
N TYR A 10 12.36 -1.97 5.77
CA TYR A 10 11.63 -3.20 5.47
C TYR A 10 10.16 -2.89 5.16
N ASN A 11 9.53 -2.05 5.98
CA ASN A 11 8.13 -1.67 5.83
C ASN A 11 7.87 -0.85 4.55
N LYS A 12 8.81 0.01 4.15
CA LYS A 12 8.82 0.68 2.84
C LYS A 12 8.83 -0.33 1.70
N LYS A 13 9.78 -1.27 1.69
CA LYS A 13 9.87 -2.31 0.65
C LYS A 13 8.65 -3.23 0.65
N LEU A 14 8.13 -3.62 1.82
CA LEU A 14 6.97 -4.49 1.95
C LEU A 14 5.70 -3.83 1.40
N SER A 15 5.42 -2.59 1.80
CA SER A 15 4.26 -1.85 1.32
C SER A 15 4.33 -1.60 -0.20
N LEU A 16 5.50 -1.30 -0.75
CA LEU A 16 5.70 -1.13 -2.19
C LEU A 16 5.43 -2.45 -2.94
N ARG A 17 5.97 -3.58 -2.46
CA ARG A 17 5.71 -4.90 -3.07
C ARG A 17 4.22 -5.24 -3.07
N ARG A 18 3.51 -4.95 -1.98
CA ARG A 18 2.05 -5.15 -1.89
C ARG A 18 1.30 -4.28 -2.91
N ALA A 19 1.65 -3.01 -3.03
CA ALA A 19 1.04 -2.11 -4.02
C ALA A 19 1.32 -2.59 -5.45
N GLN A 20 2.54 -3.03 -5.75
CA GLN A 20 2.90 -3.57 -7.07
C GLN A 20 2.15 -4.85 -7.39
N ALA A 21 1.91 -5.73 -6.42
CA ALA A 21 1.12 -6.94 -6.63
C ALA A 21 -0.32 -6.61 -7.05
N VAL A 22 -0.94 -5.59 -6.45
CA VAL A 22 -2.27 -5.10 -6.82
C VAL A 22 -2.28 -4.50 -8.24
N VAL A 23 -1.28 -3.67 -8.57
CA VAL A 23 -1.13 -3.14 -9.94
C VAL A 23 -0.99 -4.27 -10.95
N ASN A 24 -0.10 -5.23 -10.69
CA ASN A 24 0.11 -6.39 -11.57
C ASN A 24 -1.18 -7.20 -11.75
N TYR A 25 -1.96 -7.38 -10.69
CA TYR A 25 -3.26 -8.05 -10.76
C TYR A 25 -4.21 -7.31 -11.72
N PHE A 26 -4.33 -5.98 -11.62
CA PHE A 26 -5.17 -5.20 -12.52
C PHE A 26 -4.73 -5.27 -13.98
N VAL A 27 -3.42 -5.17 -14.23
CA VAL A 27 -2.88 -5.28 -15.59
C VAL A 27 -3.15 -6.68 -16.17
N GLN A 28 -2.84 -7.73 -15.42
CA GLN A 28 -2.90 -9.10 -15.93
C GLN A 28 -4.32 -9.66 -16.03
N LYS A 29 -5.21 -9.31 -15.09
CA LYS A 29 -6.57 -9.87 -15.02
C LYS A 29 -7.62 -8.99 -15.66
N HIS A 30 -7.39 -7.68 -15.72
CA HIS A 30 -8.37 -6.71 -16.22
C HIS A 30 -7.86 -5.91 -17.42
N GLY A 31 -6.61 -6.10 -17.86
CA GLY A 31 -6.07 -5.46 -19.06
C GLY A 31 -5.93 -3.94 -18.92
N ILE A 32 -5.89 -3.40 -17.70
CA ILE A 32 -5.70 -1.97 -17.48
C ILE A 32 -4.30 -1.59 -17.93
N ASP A 33 -4.18 -0.53 -18.74
CA ASP A 33 -2.88 0.00 -19.16
C ASP A 33 -2.06 0.40 -17.92
N ILE A 34 -0.85 -0.14 -17.81
CA ILE A 34 0.09 0.14 -16.73
C ILE A 34 0.36 1.64 -16.59
N LYS A 35 0.28 2.42 -17.67
CA LYS A 35 0.48 3.88 -17.64
C LYS A 35 -0.56 4.62 -16.81
N ARG A 36 -1.73 4.01 -16.57
CA ARG A 36 -2.81 4.57 -15.73
C ARG A 36 -2.68 4.22 -14.26
N LEU A 37 -1.69 3.41 -13.88
CA LEU A 37 -1.54 2.87 -12.53
C LEU A 37 -0.19 3.26 -11.94
N ARG A 38 -0.20 3.65 -10.66
CA ARG A 38 1.03 3.96 -9.91
C ARG A 38 1.04 3.21 -8.58
N ALA A 39 2.04 2.36 -8.38
CA ALA A 39 2.29 1.70 -7.10
C ALA A 39 3.13 2.62 -6.19
N VAL A 40 2.68 2.84 -4.95
CA VAL A 40 3.40 3.64 -3.96
C VAL A 40 3.44 2.88 -2.62
N GLY A 41 4.63 2.78 -2.03
CA GLY A 41 4.86 2.14 -0.73
C GLY A 41 5.12 3.17 0.36
N TYR A 42 4.12 3.44 1.21
CA TYR A 42 4.28 4.38 2.32
C TYR A 42 4.95 3.79 3.57
N GLY A 43 5.06 2.47 3.69
CA GLY A 43 5.46 1.82 4.95
C GLY A 43 4.46 2.16 6.06
N GLU A 44 5.01 2.50 7.22
CA GLU A 44 4.26 2.87 8.43
C GLU A 44 3.99 4.38 8.57
N GLU A 45 4.49 5.21 7.65
CA GLU A 45 4.45 6.69 7.76
C GLU A 45 3.05 7.31 7.69
N LYS A 46 2.05 6.56 7.23
CA LYS A 46 0.66 7.03 7.12
C LYS A 46 -0.30 6.12 7.92
N PRO A 47 -0.20 6.11 9.27
CA PRO A 47 -1.10 5.33 10.10
C PRO A 47 -2.49 5.97 10.09
N ILE A 48 -3.52 5.13 10.21
CA ILE A 48 -4.92 5.55 10.38
C ILE A 48 -5.46 5.15 11.76
N ALA A 49 -4.71 4.35 12.50
CA ALA A 49 -5.01 3.94 13.87
C ALA A 49 -3.71 3.83 14.69
N SER A 50 -3.85 3.75 16.02
CA SER A 50 -2.71 3.52 16.92
C SER A 50 -2.02 2.18 16.62
N ASN A 51 -0.69 2.13 16.71
CA ASN A 51 0.05 0.87 16.59
C ASN A 51 0.20 0.13 17.95
N GLU A 52 -0.29 0.70 19.04
CA GLU A 52 -0.18 0.12 20.38
C GLU A 52 -1.09 -1.11 20.55
N THR A 53 -2.20 -1.18 19.82
CA THR A 53 -3.15 -2.32 19.88
C THR A 53 -3.06 -3.18 18.63
N GLU A 54 -3.42 -4.46 18.74
CA GLU A 54 -3.42 -5.36 17.58
C GLU A 54 -4.48 -4.94 16.56
N GLU A 55 -5.62 -4.45 17.02
CA GLU A 55 -6.70 -3.94 16.17
C GLU A 55 -6.23 -2.75 15.35
N GLY A 56 -5.50 -1.82 15.97
CA GLY A 56 -4.98 -0.64 15.27
C GLY A 56 -3.86 -0.99 14.28
N ARG A 57 -2.98 -1.95 14.62
CA ARG A 57 -2.02 -2.50 13.66
C ARG A 57 -2.70 -3.17 12.48
N ALA A 58 -3.76 -3.94 12.72
CA ALA A 58 -4.54 -4.57 11.66
C ALA A 58 -5.15 -3.53 10.70
N LEU A 59 -5.66 -2.41 11.22
CA LEU A 59 -6.13 -1.29 10.39
C LEU A 59 -5.00 -0.64 9.57
N ASN A 60 -3.79 -0.50 10.15
CA ASN A 60 -2.65 0.07 9.45
C ASN A 60 -2.09 -0.83 8.33
N ARG A 61 -2.20 -2.16 8.45
CA ARG A 61 -1.81 -3.14 7.43
C ARG A 61 -2.81 -3.20 6.27
N ARG A 62 -2.79 -2.18 5.40
CA ARG A 62 -3.75 -2.02 4.29
C ARG A 62 -3.11 -1.62 2.95
N VAL A 63 -3.89 -1.77 1.89
CA VAL A 63 -3.66 -1.18 0.56
C VAL A 63 -4.86 -0.31 0.22
N GLU A 64 -4.61 0.91 -0.25
CA GLU A 64 -5.64 1.85 -0.70
C GLU A 64 -5.54 2.02 -2.22
N PHE A 65 -6.69 2.20 -2.88
CA PHE A 65 -6.77 2.52 -4.30
C PHE A 65 -7.44 3.89 -4.43
N VAL A 66 -6.75 4.84 -5.06
CA VAL A 66 -7.20 6.22 -5.21
C VAL A 66 -7.27 6.55 -6.69
N ILE A 67 -8.41 7.07 -7.13
CA ILE A 67 -8.60 7.58 -8.49
C ILE A 67 -8.08 9.01 -8.51
N LEU A 68 -7.12 9.30 -9.39
CA LEU A 68 -6.57 10.63 -9.56
C LEU A 68 -7.40 11.38 -10.61
N GLU A 69 -7.73 12.63 -10.33
CA GLU A 69 -8.30 13.53 -11.33
C GLU A 69 -7.19 13.98 -12.30
N GLU A 70 -7.54 14.14 -13.58
CA GLU A 70 -6.63 14.74 -14.56
C GLU A 70 -6.58 16.25 -14.29
N GLU A 71 -5.37 16.83 -14.26
CA GLU A 71 -5.16 18.29 -14.22
C GLU A 71 -5.42 18.91 -15.59
#